data_AF-A0A4R9BXW2-F1
#
_entry.id   AF-A0A4R9BXW2-F1
#
_cell.length_a   1.000
_cell.length_b   1.000
_cell.length_c   1.000
_cell.angle_alpha   90.00
_cell.angle_beta   90.00
_cell.angle_gamma   90.00
#
_symmetry.space_group_name_H-M   'P 1'
#
loop_
_entity.id
_entity.type
_entity.pdbx_description
1 polymer ?
#
loop_
_entity_poly.entity_id
_entity_poly.type
_entity_poly.pdbx_seq_one_letter_code
_entity_poly.pdbx_strand_id
1 'polypeptide(L)'
;MTALPPSYSLTDSNEWHADVLPQIDAKLRSCIYDSEWLSDAPSPFDVQHQETARLYETNSGVSPTILGQFDPEQPRKSIPPDRTVLGLFEKRAVIVSGEVARLWPLRYETALDPRDGGYFAITEGSIFSHLRVQLFSSIGGAVGQATVMSARMGGSPVIVARLLSSTDWY
;
A
#
# COMPACT_ATOMS: atom_id res chain seq x y z
N MET A 1 20.94 15.10 3.79
CA MET A 1 20.53 14.28 2.64
C MET A 1 21.12 12.89 2.77
N THR A 2 20.38 12.01 3.43
CA THR A 2 20.71 10.59 3.45
C THR A 2 20.15 9.97 2.18
N ALA A 3 21.00 9.73 1.17
CA ALA A 3 20.55 9.14 -0.08
C ALA A 3 19.94 7.75 0.18
N LEU A 4 18.80 7.45 -0.46
CA LEU A 4 18.25 6.10 -0.47
C LEU A 4 19.30 5.14 -1.05
N PRO A 5 19.50 3.95 -0.45
CA PRO A 5 20.33 2.93 -1.09
C PRO A 5 19.81 2.62 -2.50
N PRO A 6 20.70 2.28 -3.45
CA PRO A 6 20.27 1.89 -4.79
C PRO A 6 19.23 0.77 -4.74
N SER A 7 18.23 0.81 -5.61
CA SER A 7 17.09 -0.11 -5.57
C SER A 7 17.51 -1.59 -5.57
N TYR A 8 18.56 -1.95 -6.31
CA TYR A 8 19.10 -3.32 -6.37
C TYR A 8 19.73 -3.82 -5.04
N SER A 9 19.97 -2.92 -4.08
CA SER A 9 20.51 -3.26 -2.76
C SER A 9 19.44 -3.32 -1.66
N LEU A 10 18.20 -2.97 -1.98
CA LEU A 10 17.10 -2.98 -1.01
C LEU A 10 16.65 -4.41 -0.72
N THR A 11 16.52 -4.70 0.58
CA THR A 11 16.02 -5.94 1.16
C THR A 11 14.80 -5.65 2.03
N ASP A 12 14.09 -6.71 2.42
CA ASP A 12 12.88 -6.58 3.23
C ASP A 12 13.11 -6.01 4.64
N SER A 13 14.36 -5.98 5.12
CA SER A 13 14.72 -5.38 6.41
C SER A 13 15.05 -3.89 6.33
N ASN A 14 15.16 -3.31 5.14
CA ASN A 14 15.46 -1.89 5.01
C ASN A 14 14.30 -1.02 5.47
N GLU A 15 14.67 0.08 6.13
CA GLU A 15 13.79 1.18 6.50
C GLU A 15 14.47 2.48 6.04
N TRP A 16 13.68 3.40 5.48
CA TRP A 16 14.18 4.68 5.01
C TRP A 16 13.05 5.70 4.90
N HIS A 17 13.35 6.99 5.06
CA HIS A 17 12.42 8.07 4.76
C HIS A 17 13.18 9.29 4.24
N ALA A 18 12.48 10.15 3.50
CA ALA A 18 13.02 11.44 3.07
C ALA A 18 13.33 12.33 4.30
N ASP A 19 14.33 13.21 4.17
CA ASP A 19 14.68 14.18 5.22
C ASP A 19 13.48 15.07 5.59
N VAL A 20 12.67 15.43 4.58
CA VAL A 20 11.39 16.12 4.73
C VAL A 20 10.30 15.24 4.15
N LEU A 21 9.37 14.79 5.00
CA LEU A 21 8.26 13.95 4.58
C LEU A 21 7.22 14.80 3.83
N PRO A 22 6.92 14.49 2.55
CA PRO A 22 5.95 15.24 1.78
C PRO A 22 4.54 15.06 2.32
N GLN A 23 3.71 16.09 2.20
CA GLN A 23 2.26 15.94 2.31
C GLN A 23 1.70 15.50 0.97
N ILE A 24 0.91 14.43 0.96
CA ILE A 24 0.35 13.84 -0.25
C ILE A 24 -1.17 13.89 -0.14
N ASP A 25 -1.81 14.76 -0.94
CA ASP A 25 -3.28 14.94 -0.98
C ASP A 25 -3.97 14.08 -2.07
N ALA A 26 -3.32 13.01 -2.50
CA ALA A 26 -3.94 12.03 -3.39
C ALA A 26 -4.96 11.18 -2.62
N LYS A 27 -6.06 10.83 -3.28
CA LYS A 27 -7.18 10.15 -2.63
C LYS A 27 -7.56 8.90 -3.41
N LEU A 28 -7.56 7.78 -2.70
CA LEU A 28 -8.19 6.56 -3.19
C LEU A 28 -9.64 6.53 -2.71
N ARG A 29 -10.52 5.94 -3.52
CA ARG A 29 -11.86 5.62 -3.06
C ARG A 29 -11.75 4.66 -1.86
N SER A 30 -12.54 4.92 -0.82
CA SER A 30 -12.60 4.04 0.33
C SER A 30 -13.43 2.80 0.03
N CYS A 31 -12.97 1.63 0.49
CA CYS A 31 -13.79 0.43 0.58
C CYS A 31 -14.55 0.29 1.92
N ILE A 32 -14.36 1.24 2.86
CA ILE A 32 -15.13 1.32 4.10
C ILE A 32 -16.43 2.08 3.85
N TYR A 33 -17.57 1.48 4.20
CA TYR A 33 -18.91 2.08 4.06
C TYR A 33 -19.69 2.01 5.37
N ASP A 34 -20.44 3.06 5.68
CA ASP A 34 -21.35 3.15 6.84
C ASP A 34 -20.73 2.71 8.19
N SER A 35 -19.44 3.01 8.38
CA SER A 35 -18.66 2.61 9.56
C SER A 35 -17.71 3.73 9.97
N GLU A 36 -17.57 3.94 11.28
CA GLU A 36 -16.57 4.86 11.87
C GLU A 36 -15.19 4.21 11.99
N TRP A 37 -15.06 2.92 11.65
CA TRP A 37 -13.78 2.24 11.69
C TRP A 37 -12.80 2.92 10.73
N LEU A 38 -11.64 3.32 11.28
CA LEU A 38 -10.58 4.05 10.57
C LEU A 38 -10.93 5.49 10.16
N SER A 39 -11.96 6.10 10.75
CA SER A 39 -12.34 7.51 10.48
C SER A 39 -11.21 8.51 10.77
N ASP A 40 -10.46 8.29 11.86
CA ASP A 40 -9.28 9.10 12.23
C ASP A 40 -7.94 8.51 11.74
N ALA A 41 -7.99 7.42 10.96
CA ALA A 41 -6.78 6.75 10.51
C ALA A 41 -6.10 7.52 9.37
N PRO A 42 -4.75 7.41 9.23
CA PRO A 42 -4.03 8.08 8.16
C PRO A 42 -4.49 7.61 6.77
N SER A 43 -4.38 8.48 5.78
CA SER A 43 -4.68 8.10 4.39
C SER A 43 -3.76 6.95 3.93
N PRO A 44 -4.13 6.20 2.86
CA PRO A 44 -3.27 5.17 2.30
C PRO A 44 -1.90 5.70 1.86
N PHE A 45 -1.82 6.97 1.46
CA PHE A 45 -0.58 7.63 1.04
C PHE A 45 0.17 8.34 2.17
N ASP A 46 -0.35 8.36 3.40
CA ASP A 46 0.33 9.03 4.52
C ASP A 46 1.71 8.43 4.74
N VAL A 47 2.71 9.27 4.99
CA VAL A 47 4.09 8.85 5.21
C VAL A 47 4.61 9.26 6.58
N GLN A 48 3.77 9.83 7.44
CA GLN A 48 4.19 10.35 8.74
C GLN A 48 4.34 9.23 9.79
N HIS A 49 3.56 8.16 9.67
CA HIS A 49 3.59 7.05 10.62
C HIS A 49 4.89 6.22 10.59
N GLN A 50 5.40 5.88 11.78
CA GLN A 50 6.62 5.06 11.93
C GLN A 50 6.38 3.57 11.70
N GLU A 51 5.24 3.07 12.15
CA GLU A 51 4.94 1.64 12.10
C GLU A 51 4.71 1.17 10.67
N THR A 52 5.17 -0.04 10.34
CA THR A 52 4.74 -0.74 9.12
C THR A 52 3.24 -0.99 9.24
N ALA A 53 2.50 -0.63 8.21
CA ALA A 53 1.04 -0.61 8.26
C ALA A 53 0.40 -1.59 7.28
N ARG A 54 -0.91 -1.75 7.39
CA ARG A 54 -1.71 -2.55 6.46
C ARG A 54 -2.81 -1.75 5.79
N LEU A 55 -3.33 -2.28 4.69
CA LEU A 55 -4.43 -1.73 3.91
C LEU A 55 -5.32 -2.87 3.44
N TYR A 56 -6.64 -2.65 3.43
CA TYR A 56 -7.57 -3.50 2.71
C TYR A 56 -7.82 -2.94 1.32
N GLU A 57 -7.96 -3.85 0.35
CA GLU A 57 -8.32 -3.54 -1.03
C GLU A 57 -9.52 -4.39 -1.45
N THR A 58 -10.43 -3.78 -2.19
CA THR A 58 -11.45 -4.43 -3.01
C THR A 58 -11.44 -3.79 -4.40
N ASN A 59 -12.13 -4.34 -5.39
CA ASN A 59 -12.37 -3.61 -6.66
C ASN A 59 -12.98 -2.21 -6.49
N SER A 60 -13.72 -1.99 -5.39
CA SER A 60 -14.42 -0.74 -5.06
C SER A 60 -13.54 0.32 -4.41
N GLY A 61 -12.36 -0.04 -3.88
CA GLY A 61 -11.46 0.93 -3.25
C GLY A 61 -10.45 0.32 -2.26
N VAL A 62 -9.77 1.22 -1.55
CA VAL A 62 -8.71 0.90 -0.59
C VAL A 62 -9.04 1.55 0.75
N SER A 63 -8.90 0.82 1.86
CA SER A 63 -9.14 1.35 3.20
C SER A 63 -8.07 2.38 3.58
N PRO A 64 -8.34 3.28 4.55
CA PRO A 64 -7.29 4.00 5.24
C PRO A 64 -6.22 3.07 5.85
N THR A 65 -5.11 3.65 6.28
CA THR A 65 -3.95 2.94 6.84
C THR A 65 -4.29 2.33 8.20
N ILE A 66 -4.10 1.02 8.33
CA ILE A 66 -4.31 0.27 9.58
C ILE A 66 -2.98 0.17 10.33
N LEU A 67 -2.86 0.94 11.41
CA LEU A 67 -1.74 0.92 12.36
C LEU A 67 -2.02 -0.02 13.54
N GLY A 68 -0.97 -0.44 14.26
CA GLY A 68 -1.11 -1.25 15.46
C GLY A 68 -1.77 -2.62 15.25
N GLN A 69 -2.45 -3.15 16.27
CA GLN A 69 -3.23 -4.38 16.14
C GLN A 69 -4.59 -4.09 15.50
N PHE A 70 -5.14 -5.05 14.74
CA PHE A 70 -6.50 -4.93 14.20
C PHE A 70 -7.26 -6.25 14.36
N ASP A 71 -8.58 -6.14 14.51
CA ASP A 71 -9.50 -7.27 14.63
C ASP A 71 -9.83 -7.85 13.24
N PRO A 72 -9.55 -9.15 12.97
CA PRO A 72 -9.84 -9.77 11.69
C PRO A 72 -11.33 -9.86 11.34
N GLU A 73 -12.25 -9.70 12.31
CA GLU A 73 -13.70 -9.67 12.05
C GLU A 73 -14.20 -8.26 11.70
N GLN A 74 -13.41 -7.21 11.97
CA GLN A 74 -13.81 -5.82 11.72
C GLN A 74 -14.13 -5.50 10.24
N PRO A 75 -13.43 -6.06 9.24
CA PRO A 75 -13.79 -5.92 7.83
C PRO A 75 -15.23 -6.33 7.53
N ARG A 76 -15.73 -7.42 8.11
CA ARG A 76 -17.11 -7.92 7.85
C ARG A 76 -18.20 -6.94 8.28
N LYS A 77 -17.90 -6.07 9.24
CA LYS A 77 -18.83 -5.04 9.75
C LYS A 77 -18.79 -3.75 8.95
N SER A 78 -17.71 -3.51 8.19
CA SER A 78 -17.37 -2.18 7.65
C SER A 78 -17.13 -2.16 6.14
N ILE A 79 -16.89 -3.31 5.52
CA ILE A 79 -16.66 -3.48 4.09
C ILE A 79 -17.80 -4.36 3.56
N PRO A 80 -18.74 -3.81 2.76
CA PRO A 80 -19.84 -4.59 2.21
C PRO A 80 -19.33 -5.76 1.36
N PRO A 81 -19.91 -6.95 1.51
CA PRO A 81 -19.67 -8.04 0.57
C PRO A 81 -20.37 -7.78 -0.76
N ASP A 82 -19.59 -7.62 -1.83
CA ASP A 82 -20.08 -7.26 -3.18
C ASP A 82 -19.60 -8.24 -4.26
N ARG A 83 -19.38 -9.52 -3.90
CA ARG A 83 -18.85 -10.58 -4.80
C ARG A 83 -17.50 -10.19 -5.41
N THR A 84 -16.60 -9.74 -4.55
CA THR A 84 -15.25 -9.28 -4.90
C THR A 84 -14.19 -10.13 -4.22
N VAL A 85 -12.93 -9.72 -4.35
CA VAL A 85 -11.82 -10.23 -3.54
C VAL A 85 -11.45 -9.18 -2.52
N LEU A 86 -11.38 -9.57 -1.25
CA LEU A 86 -10.80 -8.76 -0.18
C LEU A 86 -9.30 -9.10 -0.08
N GLY A 87 -8.47 -8.17 -0.53
CA GLY A 87 -7.02 -8.25 -0.39
C GLY A 87 -6.56 -7.55 0.89
N LEU A 88 -5.74 -8.22 1.70
CA LEU A 88 -5.01 -7.57 2.80
C LEU A 88 -3.57 -7.36 2.35
N PHE A 89 -3.11 -6.12 2.42
CA PHE A 89 -1.78 -5.72 2.02
C PHE A 89 -0.98 -5.16 3.20
N GLU A 90 0.32 -5.42 3.19
CA GLU A 90 1.31 -4.67 3.96
C GLU A 90 1.79 -3.49 3.13
N LYS A 91 1.76 -2.28 3.67
CA LYS A 91 2.27 -1.07 3.02
C LYS A 91 3.79 -1.00 3.21
N ARG A 92 4.53 -1.02 2.10
CA ARG A 92 5.99 -1.22 2.11
C ARG A 92 6.75 0.03 1.72
N ALA A 93 6.25 0.78 0.74
CA ALA A 93 6.80 2.09 0.40
C ALA A 93 5.73 3.02 -0.15
N VAL A 94 6.01 4.33 -0.10
CA VAL A 94 5.29 5.36 -0.85
C VAL A 94 6.29 6.11 -1.70
N ILE A 95 5.97 6.26 -2.97
CA ILE A 95 6.73 6.97 -3.99
C ILE A 95 5.89 8.15 -4.45
N VAL A 96 6.50 9.31 -4.66
CA VAL A 96 5.85 10.50 -5.25
C VAL A 96 6.87 11.25 -6.09
N SER A 97 6.44 11.86 -7.20
CA SER A 97 7.35 12.59 -8.10
C SER A 97 8.56 11.79 -8.60
N GLY A 98 8.42 10.46 -8.69
CA GLY A 98 9.53 9.59 -9.06
C GLY A 98 10.61 9.44 -7.99
N GLU A 99 10.31 9.76 -6.73
CA GLU A 99 11.21 9.62 -5.59
C GLU A 99 10.54 8.82 -4.48
N VAL A 100 11.31 8.05 -3.73
CA VAL A 100 10.78 7.38 -2.53
C VAL A 100 10.55 8.45 -1.47
N ALA A 101 9.34 8.52 -0.93
CA ALA A 101 9.03 9.34 0.23
C ALA A 101 9.30 8.56 1.53
N ARG A 102 8.92 7.28 1.54
CA ARG A 102 9.11 6.39 2.69
C ARG A 102 9.18 4.91 2.29
N LEU A 103 9.97 4.15 3.04
CA LEU A 103 10.14 2.70 2.96
C LEU A 103 10.10 2.15 4.40
N TRP A 104 9.20 1.22 4.68
CA TRP A 104 9.13 0.53 5.98
C TRP A 104 9.84 -0.83 5.89
N PRO A 105 10.20 -1.49 7.00
CA PRO A 105 10.65 -2.88 7.01
C PRO A 105 9.46 -3.86 7.01
N LEU A 106 9.67 -5.08 6.52
CA LEU A 106 8.66 -6.14 6.52
C LEU A 106 8.36 -6.56 7.97
N ARG A 107 7.08 -6.72 8.31
CA ARG A 107 6.64 -7.06 9.68
C ARG A 107 5.64 -8.19 9.73
N TYR A 108 4.84 -8.39 8.68
CA TYR A 108 3.73 -9.33 8.71
C TYR A 108 3.99 -10.57 7.83
N GLU A 109 3.60 -11.72 8.37
CA GLU A 109 3.59 -12.97 7.63
C GLU A 109 2.50 -12.97 6.56
N THR A 110 2.78 -13.65 5.45
CA THR A 110 1.79 -13.86 4.39
C THR A 110 1.14 -15.23 4.59
N ALA A 111 -0.17 -15.32 4.37
CA ALA A 111 -0.93 -16.56 4.35
C ALA A 111 -0.93 -17.23 2.96
N LEU A 112 -0.23 -16.62 1.98
CA LEU A 112 -0.21 -17.08 0.59
C LEU A 112 0.97 -18.02 0.32
N ASP A 113 0.81 -18.89 -0.67
CA ASP A 113 1.92 -19.62 -1.26
C ASP A 113 2.94 -18.61 -1.84
N PRO A 114 4.26 -18.86 -1.73
CA PRO A 114 5.28 -17.99 -2.32
C PRO A 114 5.07 -17.65 -3.80
N ARG A 115 4.35 -18.50 -4.56
CA ARG A 115 4.02 -18.26 -5.98
C ARG A 115 2.89 -17.26 -6.18
N ASP A 116 1.99 -17.14 -5.21
CA ASP A 116 0.81 -16.27 -5.24
C ASP A 116 1.06 -14.93 -4.51
N GLY A 117 2.16 -14.87 -3.75
CA GLY A 117 2.64 -13.65 -3.12
C GLY A 117 3.30 -12.68 -4.10
N GLY A 118 3.49 -11.44 -3.65
CA GLY A 118 4.23 -10.45 -4.43
C GLY A 118 4.03 -9.02 -3.97
N TYR A 119 4.73 -8.12 -4.66
CA TYR A 119 4.57 -6.69 -4.50
C TYR A 119 3.67 -6.13 -5.59
N PHE A 120 2.90 -5.10 -5.24
CA PHE A 120 1.95 -4.44 -6.11
C PHE A 120 2.12 -2.93 -5.99
N ALA A 121 2.00 -2.22 -7.10
CA ALA A 121 1.77 -0.80 -7.13
C ALA A 121 0.26 -0.55 -6.98
N ILE A 122 -0.11 0.30 -6.03
CA ILE A 122 -1.48 0.81 -5.86
C ILE A 122 -1.42 2.33 -6.02
N THR A 123 -2.19 2.88 -6.94
CA THR A 123 -2.24 4.31 -7.22
C THR A 123 -3.64 4.73 -7.69
N GLU A 124 -3.87 6.03 -7.84
CA GLU A 124 -5.11 6.56 -8.40
C GLU A 124 -5.34 5.97 -9.80
N GLY A 125 -6.56 5.50 -10.04
CA GLY A 125 -6.96 4.90 -11.30
C GLY A 125 -7.96 5.78 -12.04
N SER A 126 -9.04 5.17 -12.51
CA SER A 126 -10.15 5.90 -13.11
C SER A 126 -11.17 6.34 -12.06
N ILE A 127 -12.19 7.09 -12.46
CA ILE A 127 -13.33 7.41 -11.59
C ILE A 127 -14.06 6.17 -11.05
N PHE A 128 -13.84 4.99 -11.63
CA PHE A 128 -14.51 3.75 -11.25
C PHE A 128 -13.68 2.85 -10.33
N SER A 129 -12.36 3.02 -10.26
CA SER A 129 -11.49 2.17 -9.44
C SER A 129 -10.06 2.73 -9.34
N HIS A 130 -9.26 2.22 -8.41
CA HIS A 130 -7.82 2.46 -8.38
C HIS A 130 -7.08 1.55 -9.38
N LEU A 131 -5.83 1.89 -9.66
CA LEU A 131 -4.96 1.03 -10.46
C LEU A 131 -4.14 0.14 -9.52
N ARG A 132 -4.24 -1.18 -9.69
CA ARG A 132 -3.34 -2.16 -9.09
C ARG A 132 -2.53 -2.89 -10.16
N VAL A 133 -1.21 -2.88 -10.05
CA VAL A 133 -0.30 -3.56 -10.99
C VAL A 133 0.68 -4.42 -10.22
N GLN A 134 0.83 -5.68 -10.62
CA GLN A 134 1.86 -6.56 -10.04
C GLN A 134 3.26 -6.07 -10.44
N LEU A 135 4.16 -6.03 -9.45
CA LEU A 135 5.54 -5.62 -9.60
C LEU A 135 6.49 -6.83 -9.48
N PHE A 136 7.80 -6.58 -9.54
CA PHE A 136 8.81 -7.57 -9.19
C PHE A 136 8.58 -8.17 -7.80
N SER A 137 8.96 -9.43 -7.63
CA SER A 137 8.83 -10.16 -6.37
C SER A 137 9.83 -9.72 -5.29
N SER A 138 10.89 -8.98 -5.64
CA SER A 138 11.81 -8.37 -4.67
C SER A 138 11.45 -6.91 -4.40
N ILE A 139 11.60 -6.46 -3.15
CA ILE A 139 11.28 -5.07 -2.77
C ILE A 139 12.11 -4.06 -3.57
N GLY A 140 13.38 -4.35 -3.84
CA GLY A 140 14.24 -3.51 -4.66
C GLY A 140 13.73 -3.32 -6.09
N GLY A 141 13.34 -4.42 -6.75
CA GLY A 141 12.74 -4.37 -8.08
C GLY A 141 11.39 -3.64 -8.08
N ALA A 142 10.56 -3.89 -7.06
CA ALA A 142 9.26 -3.27 -6.92
C ALA A 142 9.36 -1.74 -6.71
N VAL A 143 10.22 -1.30 -5.80
CA VAL A 143 10.50 0.13 -5.58
C VAL A 143 11.02 0.76 -6.86
N GLY A 144 12.00 0.15 -7.54
CA GLY A 144 12.53 0.65 -8.80
C GLY A 144 11.46 0.83 -9.89
N GLN A 145 10.55 -0.14 -10.04
CA GLN A 145 9.42 -0.03 -10.97
C GLN A 145 8.44 1.07 -10.56
N ALA A 146 8.09 1.17 -9.29
CA ALA A 146 7.15 2.17 -8.78
C ALA A 146 7.70 3.60 -8.93
N THR A 147 9.00 3.80 -8.73
CA THR A 147 9.73 5.05 -9.02
C THR A 147 9.55 5.47 -10.48
N VAL A 148 9.80 4.57 -11.42
CA VAL A 148 9.62 4.84 -12.86
C VAL A 148 8.15 5.10 -13.19
N MET A 149 7.22 4.35 -12.58
CA MET A 149 5.78 4.52 -12.76
C MET A 149 5.33 5.91 -12.32
N SER A 150 5.65 6.32 -11.09
CA SER A 150 5.34 7.64 -10.56
C SER A 150 5.87 8.75 -11.45
N ALA A 151 7.14 8.67 -11.88
CA ALA A 151 7.74 9.65 -12.78
C ALA A 151 7.00 9.77 -14.12
N ARG A 152 6.59 8.63 -14.71
CA ARG A 152 5.87 8.59 -16.00
C ARG A 152 4.43 9.06 -15.89
N MET A 153 3.84 8.98 -14.71
CA MET A 153 2.49 9.47 -14.41
C MET A 153 2.49 10.95 -13.99
N GLY A 154 3.50 11.73 -14.39
CA GLY A 154 3.57 13.16 -14.02
C GLY A 154 3.82 13.40 -12.53
N GLY A 155 4.36 12.41 -11.83
CA GLY A 155 4.67 12.48 -10.41
C GLY A 155 3.56 12.00 -9.47
N SER A 156 2.49 11.39 -10.00
CA SER A 156 1.43 10.79 -9.17
C SER A 156 2.00 9.83 -8.11
N PRO A 157 1.42 9.82 -6.90
CA PRO A 157 1.92 8.98 -5.83
C PRO A 157 1.55 7.51 -6.05
N VAL A 158 2.44 6.61 -5.65
CA VAL A 158 2.30 5.16 -5.78
C VAL A 158 2.64 4.51 -4.45
N ILE A 159 1.75 3.64 -3.96
CA ILE A 159 2.02 2.76 -2.83
C ILE A 159 2.62 1.48 -3.39
N VAL A 160 3.78 1.07 -2.86
CA VAL A 160 4.27 -0.31 -3.01
C VAL A 160 3.74 -1.10 -1.82
N ALA A 161 2.99 -2.15 -2.11
CA ALA A 161 2.31 -2.97 -1.13
C ALA A 161 2.61 -4.46 -1.36
N ARG A 162 2.81 -5.22 -0.28
CA ARG A 162 2.97 -6.68 -0.34
C ARG A 162 1.66 -7.36 0.01
N LEU A 163 1.20 -8.28 -0.82
CA LEU A 163 -0.03 -9.02 -0.54
C LEU A 163 0.19 -10.02 0.61
N LEU A 164 -0.62 -9.94 1.66
CA LEU A 164 -0.57 -10.80 2.84
C LEU A 164 -1.62 -11.91 2.78
N SER A 165 -2.83 -11.59 2.33
CA SER A 165 -3.89 -12.57 2.12
C SER A 165 -4.88 -12.07 1.07
N SER A 166 -5.60 -13.02 0.49
CA SER A 166 -6.65 -12.79 -0.49
C SER A 166 -7.80 -13.73 -0.16
N THR A 167 -9.01 -13.21 -0.07
CA THR A 167 -10.20 -14.02 0.25
C THR A 167 -11.38 -13.56 -0.57
N ASP A 168 -12.14 -14.51 -1.09
CA ASP A 168 -13.42 -14.20 -1.74
C ASP A 168 -14.36 -13.52 -0.74
N TRP A 169 -15.01 -12.45 -1.16
CA TRP A 169 -15.79 -11.57 -0.32
C TRP A 169 -17.26 -11.56 -0.76
N TYR A 170 -18.06 -12.37 -0.06
CA TYR A 170 -19.49 -12.63 -0.28
C TYR A 170 -20.34 -12.42 0.97
#